data_AF-A0AAV4JMG0-F1
#
_entry.id   AF-A0AAV4JMG0-F1
#
_cell.length_a   1.000
_cell.length_b   1.000
_cell.length_c   1.000
_cell.angle_alpha   90.00
_cell.angle_beta   90.00
_cell.angle_gamma   90.00
#
_symmetry.space_group_name_H-M   'P 1'
#
loop_
_entity.id
_entity.type
_entity.pdbx_description
1 polymer ?
#
loop_
_entity_poly.entity_id
_entity_poly.type
_entity_poly.pdbx_seq_one_letter_code
_entity_poly.pdbx_strand_id
1 'polypeptide(L)'
;MDILISDDADLDTWWNSVFKLQRYPSVEKVVTACLSIFSGPRVEQSFSIMNHIITAKTSSLNTKTYEAILCVKYMLLAQNTTAIKLYSRADAVFSPVDLSLAWHFQTAFSRYRKCMRQKETEAAEKEEKIGCKRPHITGNLTSLPNKKQRKC
;
A
#
# COMPACT_ATOMS: atom_id res chain seq x y z
N MET A 1 34.78 -15.66 23.38
CA MET A 1 33.64 -16.44 22.89
C MET A 1 33.64 -16.30 21.39
N ASP A 2 34.16 -17.31 20.72
CA ASP A 2 34.28 -17.37 19.28
C ASP A 2 32.89 -17.51 18.67
N ILE A 3 32.55 -16.60 17.75
CA ILE A 3 31.31 -16.66 16.99
C ILE A 3 31.52 -17.76 15.95
N LEU A 4 30.98 -18.95 16.22
CA LEU A 4 30.91 -20.06 15.27
C LEU A 4 30.16 -19.57 14.03
N ILE A 5 30.90 -19.48 12.92
CA ILE A 5 30.38 -19.20 11.59
C ILE A 5 29.76 -20.51 11.10
N SER A 6 28.44 -20.57 11.10
CA SER A 6 27.71 -21.56 10.32
C SER A 6 27.47 -20.96 8.93
N ASP A 7 27.89 -21.66 7.87
CA ASP A 7 27.85 -21.24 6.45
C ASP A 7 26.45 -20.89 5.90
N ASP A 8 25.40 -21.01 6.71
CA ASP A 8 23.99 -20.72 6.38
C ASP A 8 23.39 -19.55 7.19
N ALA A 9 24.21 -18.84 7.97
CA ALA A 9 23.75 -17.71 8.77
C ALA A 9 23.51 -16.49 7.88
N ASP A 10 22.23 -16.20 7.59
CA ASP A 10 21.78 -15.01 6.88
C ASP A 10 22.46 -13.75 7.45
N LEU A 11 22.97 -12.88 6.57
CA LEU A 11 23.79 -11.70 6.92
C LEU A 11 23.09 -10.83 7.99
N ASP A 12 21.76 -10.76 7.91
CA ASP A 12 20.89 -10.05 8.84
C ASP A 12 20.92 -10.65 10.26
N THR A 13 21.02 -11.98 10.39
CA THR A 13 21.07 -12.68 11.68
C THR A 13 22.40 -12.43 12.39
N TRP A 14 23.48 -12.34 11.62
CA TRP A 14 24.81 -12.01 12.13
C TRP A 14 24.87 -10.56 12.63
N TRP A 15 24.43 -9.58 11.83
CA TRP A 15 24.40 -8.18 12.24
C TRP A 15 23.46 -7.92 13.42
N ASN A 16 22.32 -8.60 13.48
CA ASN A 16 21.42 -8.52 14.64
C ASN A 16 22.09 -9.01 15.94
N SER A 17 22.97 -10.01 15.84
CA SER A 17 23.79 -10.44 16.98
C SER A 17 24.80 -9.36 17.37
N VAL A 18 25.47 -8.74 16.40
CA VAL A 18 26.44 -7.63 16.63
C VAL A 18 25.76 -6.39 17.24
N PHE A 19 24.52 -6.06 16.82
CA PHE A 19 23.75 -4.93 17.36
C PHE A 19 23.40 -5.14 18.85
N LYS A 20 23.09 -6.37 19.26
CA LYS A 20 22.83 -6.70 20.67
C LYS A 20 24.04 -6.48 21.59
N LEU A 21 25.27 -6.53 21.06
CA LEU A 21 26.48 -6.26 21.85
C LEU A 21 26.75 -4.76 22.06
N GLN A 22 26.01 -3.83 21.41
CA GLN A 22 26.16 -2.36 21.49
C GLN A 22 27.59 -1.82 21.39
N ARG A 23 28.51 -2.59 20.78
CA ARG A 23 29.94 -2.28 20.80
C ARG A 23 30.34 -1.16 19.82
N TYR A 24 29.50 -0.91 18.80
CA TYR A 24 29.79 0.06 17.72
C TYR A 24 28.53 0.82 17.24
N PRO A 25 28.06 1.82 18.02
CA PRO A 25 26.80 2.53 17.72
C PRO A 25 26.82 3.34 16.40
N SER A 26 28.01 3.75 15.93
CA SER A 26 28.14 4.48 14.65
C SER A 26 28.10 3.54 13.44
N VAL A 27 28.75 2.38 13.53
CA VAL A 27 28.78 1.38 12.46
C VAL A 27 27.41 0.72 12.30
N GLU A 28 26.71 0.48 13.40
CA GLU A 28 25.33 -0.02 13.41
C GLU A 28 24.39 0.84 12.58
N LYS A 29 24.48 2.18 12.69
CA LYS A 29 23.63 3.10 11.92
C LYS A 29 23.92 3.03 10.41
N VAL A 30 25.20 2.94 10.04
CA VAL A 30 25.61 2.85 8.63
C VAL A 30 25.17 1.53 8.02
N VAL A 31 25.40 0.42 8.73
CA VAL A 31 25.01 -0.91 8.28
C VAL A 31 23.50 -1.03 8.20
N THR A 32 22.77 -0.53 9.20
CA THR A 32 21.30 -0.49 9.16
C THR A 32 20.79 0.31 7.95
N ALA A 33 21.40 1.46 7.66
CA ALA A 33 21.05 2.25 6.49
C ALA A 33 21.33 1.48 5.19
N CYS A 34 22.49 0.85 5.06
CA CYS A 34 22.86 0.06 3.88
C CYS A 34 21.96 -1.16 3.67
N LEU A 35 21.63 -1.89 4.73
CA LEU A 35 20.74 -3.06 4.67
C LEU A 35 19.29 -2.66 4.38
N SER A 36 18.82 -1.54 4.95
CA SER A 36 17.44 -1.05 4.74
C SER A 36 17.11 -0.75 3.28
N ILE A 37 18.10 -0.40 2.46
CA ILE A 37 17.92 -0.14 1.02
C ILE A 37 17.50 -1.42 0.29
N PHE A 38 17.99 -2.58 0.73
CA PHE A 38 17.73 -3.88 0.10
C PHE A 38 16.58 -4.66 0.76
N SER A 39 16.12 -4.24 1.95
CA SER A 39 14.98 -4.87 2.66
C SER A 39 13.60 -4.40 2.17
N GLY A 40 13.53 -3.68 1.05
CA GLY A 40 12.27 -3.36 0.40
C GLY A 40 11.50 -4.64 0.00
N PRO A 41 10.17 -4.58 -0.12
CA PRO A 41 9.37 -5.75 -0.52
C PRO A 41 9.94 -6.33 -1.81
N ARG A 42 10.35 -7.61 -1.79
CA ARG A 42 11.03 -8.30 -2.91
C ARG A 42 10.38 -7.87 -4.22
N VAL A 43 11.08 -7.01 -4.95
CA VAL A 43 10.48 -6.20 -6.02
C VAL A 43 9.97 -7.11 -7.14
N GLU A 44 10.67 -8.22 -7.37
CA GLU A 44 10.31 -9.28 -8.30
C GLU A 44 8.96 -9.95 -7.98
N GLN A 45 8.70 -10.24 -6.70
CA GLN A 45 7.43 -10.83 -6.28
C GLN A 45 6.28 -9.84 -6.47
N SER A 46 6.55 -8.55 -6.27
CA SER A 46 5.59 -7.46 -6.46
C SER A 46 5.19 -7.30 -7.93
N PHE A 47 6.14 -7.44 -8.87
CA PHE A 47 5.88 -7.39 -10.32
C PHE A 47 5.17 -8.62 -10.85
N SER A 48 5.52 -9.83 -10.38
CA SER A 48 4.84 -11.06 -10.79
C SER A 48 3.35 -11.06 -10.39
N ILE A 49 3.06 -10.66 -9.16
CA ILE A 49 1.68 -10.51 -8.67
C ILE A 49 0.96 -9.38 -9.40
N MET A 50 1.62 -8.25 -9.65
CA MET A 50 1.04 -7.13 -10.40
C MET A 50 0.67 -7.53 -11.82
N ASN A 51 1.53 -8.27 -12.52
CA ASN A 51 1.26 -8.77 -13.86
C ASN A 51 0.02 -9.68 -13.86
N HIS A 52 -0.07 -10.62 -12.93
CA HIS A 52 -1.23 -11.50 -12.79
C HIS A 52 -2.53 -10.73 -12.50
N ILE A 53 -2.45 -9.66 -11.70
CA ILE A 53 -3.59 -8.80 -11.38
C ILE A 53 -3.99 -7.93 -12.57
N ILE A 54 -3.05 -7.38 -13.33
CA ILE A 54 -3.35 -6.54 -14.51
C ILE A 54 -3.94 -7.39 -15.66
N THR A 55 -3.43 -8.61 -15.86
CA THR A 55 -3.84 -9.50 -16.97
C THR A 55 -5.17 -10.23 -16.72
N ALA A 56 -5.62 -10.38 -15.47
CA ALA A 56 -6.85 -11.09 -15.16
C ALA A 56 -8.10 -10.33 -15.66
N LYS A 57 -8.74 -10.85 -16.72
CA LYS A 57 -9.96 -10.29 -17.36
C LYS A 57 -11.13 -9.98 -16.40
N THR A 58 -11.16 -10.60 -15.22
CA THR A 58 -12.27 -10.48 -14.25
C THR A 58 -11.89 -9.78 -12.95
N SER A 59 -10.60 -9.56 -12.68
CA SER A 59 -10.08 -8.99 -11.42
C SER A 59 -8.93 -8.01 -11.65
N SER A 60 -9.02 -7.18 -12.69
CA SER A 60 -8.03 -6.12 -12.93
C SER A 60 -8.13 -5.03 -11.86
N LEU A 61 -7.14 -4.95 -10.97
CA LEU A 61 -6.99 -3.80 -10.07
C LEU A 61 -6.15 -2.72 -10.76
N ASN A 62 -6.55 -1.46 -10.58
CA ASN A 62 -5.73 -0.33 -10.99
C ASN A 62 -4.40 -0.35 -10.21
N THR A 63 -3.28 -0.04 -10.87
CA THR A 63 -1.93 0.03 -10.28
C THR A 63 -1.91 0.83 -8.97
N LYS A 64 -2.65 1.95 -8.90
CA LYS A 64 -2.72 2.79 -7.70
C LYS A 64 -3.38 2.09 -6.51
N THR A 65 -4.40 1.27 -6.77
CA THR A 65 -5.09 0.50 -5.73
C THR A 65 -4.21 -0.64 -5.23
N TYR A 66 -3.49 -1.29 -6.14
CA TYR A 66 -2.55 -2.35 -5.80
C TYR A 66 -1.39 -1.83 -4.93
N GLU A 67 -0.79 -0.71 -5.30
CA GLU A 67 0.27 -0.05 -4.54
C GLU A 67 -0.18 0.29 -3.10
N ALA A 68 -1.39 0.84 -2.95
CA ALA A 68 -1.96 1.12 -1.64
C ALA A 68 -2.13 -0.14 -0.78
N ILE A 69 -2.60 -1.25 -1.37
CA ILE A 69 -2.76 -2.54 -0.67
C ILE A 69 -1.40 -3.09 -0.23
N LEU A 70 -0.40 -3.05 -1.11
CA LEU A 70 0.96 -3.50 -0.78
C LEU A 70 1.56 -2.68 0.36
N CYS A 71 1.42 -1.36 0.29
CA CYS A 71 1.92 -0.47 1.35
C CYS A 71 1.33 -0.87 2.71
N VAL A 72 0.01 -1.00 2.81
CA VAL A 72 -0.66 -1.43 4.04
C VAL A 72 -0.20 -2.83 4.48
N LYS A 73 -0.09 -3.79 3.55
CA LYS A 73 0.36 -5.15 3.84
C LYS A 73 1.76 -5.17 4.47
N TYR A 74 2.71 -4.48 3.84
CA TYR A 74 4.09 -4.47 4.32
C TYR A 74 4.27 -3.61 5.58
N MET A 75 3.49 -2.54 5.75
CA MET A 75 3.44 -1.81 7.01
C MET A 75 2.99 -2.70 8.18
N LEU A 76 1.95 -3.51 7.98
CA LEU A 76 1.48 -4.45 9.00
C LEU A 76 2.51 -5.55 9.31
N LEU A 77 3.18 -6.07 8.26
CA LEU A 77 4.28 -7.03 8.42
C LEU A 77 5.45 -6.44 9.21
N ALA A 78 5.86 -5.20 8.91
CA ALA A 78 6.92 -4.51 9.64
C ALA A 78 6.56 -4.31 11.13
N GLN A 79 5.28 -4.12 11.44
CA GLN A 79 4.78 -4.02 12.81
C GLN A 79 4.57 -5.40 13.48
N ASN A 80 4.80 -6.52 12.78
CA ASN A 80 4.46 -7.87 13.25
C ASN A 80 3.01 -8.00 13.76
N THR A 81 2.09 -7.26 13.14
CA THR A 81 0.66 -7.30 13.48
C THR A 81 -0.16 -7.67 12.26
N THR A 82 -1.37 -8.19 12.50
CA THR A 82 -2.36 -8.42 11.45
C THR A 82 -3.48 -7.42 11.60
N ALA A 83 -4.16 -7.07 10.50
CA ALA A 83 -5.33 -6.22 10.55
C ALA A 83 -6.40 -6.78 11.52
N ILE A 84 -6.55 -8.10 11.58
CA ILE A 84 -7.46 -8.78 12.52
C ILE A 84 -7.07 -8.49 13.97
N LYS A 85 -5.77 -8.54 14.30
CA LYS A 85 -5.28 -8.24 15.64
C LYS A 85 -5.43 -6.75 15.97
N LEU A 86 -5.09 -5.87 15.02
CA LEU A 86 -5.13 -4.42 15.19
C LEU A 86 -6.57 -3.91 15.42
N TYR A 87 -7.54 -4.48 14.71
CA TYR A 87 -8.96 -4.16 14.83
C TYR A 87 -9.74 -5.25 15.59
N SER A 88 -9.05 -6.02 16.43
CA SER A 88 -9.71 -7.06 17.24
C SER A 88 -10.67 -6.42 18.24
N ARG A 89 -11.81 -7.08 18.43
CA ARG A 89 -12.84 -6.68 19.38
C ARG A 89 -13.11 -7.85 20.33
N ALA A 90 -13.40 -7.56 21.60
CA ALA A 90 -13.72 -8.60 22.58
C ALA A 90 -14.94 -9.42 22.14
N ASP A 91 -15.98 -8.74 21.68
CA ASP A 91 -17.14 -9.33 21.02
C ASP A 91 -17.37 -8.69 19.64
N ALA A 92 -17.38 -9.51 18.59
CA ALA A 92 -17.56 -9.05 17.21
C ALA A 92 -18.93 -8.39 16.97
N VAL A 93 -19.94 -8.76 17.75
CA VAL A 93 -21.32 -8.28 17.59
C VAL A 93 -21.56 -7.04 18.46
N PHE A 94 -21.25 -7.10 19.76
CA PHE A 94 -21.71 -6.10 20.73
C PHE A 94 -20.67 -5.05 21.14
N SER A 95 -19.37 -5.33 20.98
CA SER A 95 -18.34 -4.33 21.31
C SER A 95 -18.51 -3.05 20.46
N PRO A 96 -18.16 -1.87 20.97
CA PRO A 96 -18.11 -0.68 20.11
C PRO A 96 -17.04 -0.84 19.01
N VAL A 97 -17.33 -0.31 17.83
CA VAL A 97 -16.36 -0.12 16.74
C VAL A 97 -15.65 1.21 16.95
N ASP A 98 -14.39 1.30 16.54
CA ASP A 98 -13.68 2.57 16.49
C ASP A 98 -14.42 3.60 15.62
N LEU A 99 -14.87 4.69 16.24
CA LEU A 99 -15.60 5.78 15.59
C LEU A 99 -14.76 6.46 14.51
N SER A 100 -13.43 6.54 14.70
CA SER A 100 -12.53 7.12 13.72
C SER A 100 -12.52 6.28 12.45
N LEU A 101 -12.39 4.95 12.59
CA LEU A 101 -12.45 4.03 11.46
C LEU A 101 -13.79 4.16 10.72
N ALA A 102 -14.92 4.17 11.46
CA ALA A 102 -16.25 4.31 10.89
C ALA A 102 -16.39 5.61 10.07
N TRP A 103 -15.91 6.73 10.60
CA TRP A 103 -15.93 8.02 9.91
C TRP A 103 -15.08 8.02 8.62
N HIS A 104 -13.89 7.41 8.66
CA HIS A 104 -13.04 7.28 7.48
C HIS A 104 -13.70 6.45 6.39
N PHE A 105 -14.36 5.34 6.73
CA PHE A 105 -15.12 4.54 5.78
C PHE A 105 -16.31 5.30 5.18
N GLN A 106 -17.11 5.98 6.02
CA GLN A 106 -18.27 6.75 5.56
C GLN A 106 -17.88 7.91 4.66
N THR A 107 -16.75 8.58 4.93
CA THR A 107 -16.32 9.76 4.17
C THR A 107 -15.36 9.47 3.02
N ALA A 108 -14.84 8.24 2.90
CA ALA A 108 -13.84 7.86 1.90
C ALA A 108 -14.26 8.21 0.47
N PHE A 109 -15.50 7.88 0.09
CA PHE A 109 -15.98 8.14 -1.27
C PHE A 109 -16.12 9.65 -1.56
N SER A 110 -16.67 10.40 -0.61
CA SER A 110 -16.81 11.86 -0.72
C SER A 110 -15.45 12.54 -0.86
N ARG A 111 -14.45 12.09 -0.10
CA ARG A 111 -13.05 12.56 -0.21
C ARG A 111 -12.43 12.20 -1.53
N TYR A 112 -12.61 10.96 -1.99
CA TYR A 112 -12.13 10.51 -3.29
C TYR A 112 -12.69 11.40 -4.41
N ARG A 113 -14.01 11.65 -4.41
CA ARG A 113 -14.65 12.53 -5.40
C ARG A 113 -14.15 13.97 -5.34
N LYS A 114 -13.88 14.50 -4.13
CA LYS A 114 -13.26 15.83 -3.97
C LYS A 114 -11.85 15.87 -4.56
N CYS A 115 -11.02 14.86 -4.27
CA CYS A 115 -9.66 14.76 -4.78
C CYS A 115 -9.61 14.60 -6.30
N MET A 116 -10.55 13.84 -6.89
CA MET A 116 -10.66 13.71 -8.35
C MET A 116 -11.01 15.04 -9.01
N ARG A 117 -11.99 15.78 -8.48
CA ARG A 117 -12.32 17.12 -8.99
C ARG A 117 -11.14 18.10 -8.89
N GLN A 118 -10.39 18.04 -7.79
CA GLN A 118 -9.20 18.87 -7.64
C GLN A 118 -8.09 18.51 -8.65
N LYS A 119 -7.92 17.23 -8.97
CA LYS A 119 -6.98 16.80 -10.02
C LYS A 119 -7.41 17.26 -11.40
N GLU A 120 -8.72 17.31 -11.68
CA GLU A 120 -9.28 17.83 -12.93
C GLU A 120 -9.01 19.34 -13.06
N THR A 121 -9.20 20.12 -11.99
CA THR A 121 -8.90 21.55 -12.00
C THR A 121 -7.40 21.82 -12.14
N GLU A 122 -6.56 21.10 -11.39
CA GLU A 122 -5.09 21.20 -11.48
C GLU A 122 -4.59 20.79 -12.87
N ALA A 123 -5.25 19.82 -13.52
CA ALA A 123 -4.92 19.43 -14.89
C ALA A 123 -5.31 20.52 -15.90
N ALA A 124 -6.49 21.13 -15.74
CA ALA A 124 -6.92 22.24 -16.60
C ALA A 124 -5.99 23.47 -16.46
N GLU A 125 -5.59 23.81 -15.24
CA GLU A 125 -4.61 24.89 -14.99
C GLU A 125 -3.23 24.59 -15.59
N LYS A 126 -2.78 23.33 -15.56
CA LYS A 126 -1.52 22.91 -16.20
C LYS A 126 -1.63 22.98 -17.72
N GLU A 127 -2.77 22.62 -18.29
CA GLU A 127 -3.03 22.69 -19.73
C GLU A 127 -3.09 24.14 -20.23
N GLU A 128 -3.66 25.06 -19.44
CA GLU A 128 -3.64 26.51 -19.72
C GLU A 128 -2.21 27.07 -19.74
N LYS A 129 -1.37 26.66 -18.77
CA LYS A 129 0.03 27.09 -18.67
C LYS A 129 0.92 26.52 -19.77
N ILE A 130 0.61 25.33 -20.28
CA ILE A 130 1.42 24.61 -21.28
C ILE A 130 0.94 24.91 -22.72
N GLY A 131 -0.24 25.52 -22.89
CA GLY A 131 -0.76 25.92 -24.20
C GLY A 131 -1.06 24.76 -25.16
N CYS A 132 -1.07 23.51 -24.68
CA CYS A 132 -1.30 22.31 -25.48
C CYS A 132 -2.46 21.50 -24.88
N LYS A 133 -3.59 21.45 -25.59
CA LYS A 133 -4.73 20.61 -25.22
C LYS A 133 -4.44 19.16 -25.57
N ARG A 134 -4.70 18.23 -24.64
CA ARG A 134 -4.62 16.79 -24.93
C ARG A 134 -5.67 16.39 -25.97
N PRO A 135 -5.33 15.54 -26.97
CA PRO A 135 -6.32 15.05 -27.90
C PRO A 135 -7.40 14.28 -27.15
N HIS A 136 -8.66 14.62 -27.46
CA HIS A 136 -9.84 14.02 -26.86
C HIS A 136 -9.96 12.58 -27.40
N ILE A 137 -9.38 11.59 -26.72
CA ILE A 137 -9.61 10.18 -27.05
C ILE A 137 -11.01 9.83 -26.52
N THR A 138 -12.02 9.89 -27.39
CA THR A 138 -13.37 9.36 -27.15
C THR A 138 -13.36 7.83 -27.19
N GLY A 139 -12.77 7.22 -26.15
CA GLY A 139 -12.91 5.80 -25.86
C GLY A 139 -14.20 5.56 -25.05
N ASN A 140 -15.23 5.07 -25.73
CA ASN A 140 -16.53 4.72 -25.18
C ASN A 140 -16.39 3.59 -24.14
N LEU A 141 -16.54 3.86 -22.84
CA LEU A 141 -16.59 2.81 -21.81
C LEU A 141 -17.30 3.24 -20.52
N THR A 142 -18.50 3.80 -20.63
CA THR A 142 -19.50 3.78 -19.54
C THR A 142 -20.92 3.83 -20.10
N SER A 143 -21.44 2.70 -20.60
CA SER A 143 -22.87 2.44 -20.55
C SER A 143 -23.16 1.79 -19.19
N LEU A 144 -23.51 2.60 -18.19
CA LEU A 144 -24.13 2.11 -16.96
C LEU A 144 -25.57 1.69 -17.30
N PRO A 145 -25.98 0.42 -17.10
CA PRO A 145 -27.36 0.04 -17.29
C PRO A 145 -28.26 0.70 -16.22
N ASN A 146 -29.25 1.39 -16.76
CA ASN A 146 -30.39 2.08 -16.18
C ASN A 146 -30.97 1.41 -14.91
N LYS A 147 -31.15 2.19 -13.83
CA LYS A 147 -31.89 1.81 -12.63
C LYS A 147 -33.37 1.60 -12.98
N LYS A 148 -33.80 0.36 -13.21
CA LYS A 148 -35.23 0.01 -13.11
C LYS A 148 -35.62 -0.09 -11.63
N GLN A 149 -36.52 0.80 -11.23
CA GLN A 149 -37.29 0.71 -9.99
C GLN A 149 -37.90 -0.69 -9.86
N ARG A 150 -37.68 -1.36 -8.73
CA ARG A 150 -38.52 -2.47 -8.28
C ARG A 150 -39.43 -1.93 -7.18
N LYS A 151 -40.71 -1.77 -7.53
CA LYS A 151 -41.81 -1.70 -6.57
C LYS A 151 -41.93 -3.09 -5.94
N CYS A 152 -41.88 -3.15 -4.61
CA CYS A 152 -42.59 -4.13 -3.81
C CYS A 152 -43.46 -3.33 -2.86
#